data_AF-A0A9P4WA71-F1
#
_entry.id   AF-A0A9P4WA71-F1
#
_cell.length_a   1.000
_cell.length_b   1.000
_cell.length_c   1.000
_cell.angle_alpha   90.00
_cell.angle_beta   90.00
_cell.angle_gamma   90.00
#
_symmetry.space_group_name_H-M   'P 1'
#
loop_
_entity.id
_entity.type
_entity.pdbx_description
1 polymer ?
#
loop_
_entity_poly.entity_id
_entity_poly.type
_entity_poly.pdbx_seq_one_letter_code
_entity_poly.pdbx_strand_id
1 'polypeptide(L)'
;MATFHPFPRLPLEIRIQIWECFADENRVLKIRKLHLKEYWSPTPVPAITRACRESRKYCSYTKRFAADGKLKYIWVDFKSDIIQMHGSLVSELVEEKGLEVSEIRHLRVDLIDEDGWDEHLWFYHRFAFKTENFPALQSLSVFINKVAVEWLHFVTTTDPKPPFSGIYWVPCSPEEIEFVDDKSRE
;
A
#
# COMPACT_ATOMS: atom_id res chain seq x y z
N MET A 1 -12.64 -13.67 -30.58
CA MET A 1 -11.99 -12.50 -29.95
C MET A 1 -12.61 -11.25 -30.56
N ALA A 2 -13.43 -10.52 -29.81
CA ALA A 2 -14.07 -9.31 -30.30
C ALA A 2 -13.06 -8.15 -30.20
N THR A 3 -12.54 -7.71 -31.34
CA THR A 3 -11.77 -6.47 -31.43
C THR A 3 -12.74 -5.29 -31.39
N PHE A 4 -12.58 -4.39 -30.44
CA PHE A 4 -13.34 -3.14 -30.41
C PHE A 4 -12.77 -2.19 -31.48
N HIS A 5 -13.21 -2.40 -32.72
CA HIS A 5 -12.78 -1.67 -33.92
C HIS A 5 -12.88 -0.13 -33.86
N PRO A 6 -13.78 0.48 -33.06
CA PRO A 6 -13.83 1.93 -32.94
C PRO A 6 -12.62 2.53 -32.22
N PHE A 7 -12.02 1.83 -31.25
CA PHE A 7 -10.99 2.42 -30.39
C PHE A 7 -9.75 2.92 -31.16
N PRO A 8 -9.12 2.14 -32.05
CA PRO A 8 -7.96 2.63 -32.81
C PRO A 8 -8.26 3.80 -33.76
N ARG A 9 -9.54 4.10 -34.03
CA ARG A 9 -9.94 5.24 -34.88
C ARG A 9 -10.07 6.55 -34.11
N LEU A 10 -10.01 6.50 -32.79
CA LEU A 10 -10.03 7.69 -31.95
C LEU A 10 -8.70 8.45 -32.07
N PRO A 11 -8.71 9.80 -32.00
CA PRO A 11 -7.50 10.60 -31.85
C PRO A 11 -6.65 10.10 -30.69
N LEU A 12 -5.33 10.26 -30.80
CA LEU A 12 -4.38 9.72 -29.83
C LEU A 12 -4.65 10.29 -28.42
N GLU A 13 -4.97 11.57 -28.35
CA GLU A 13 -5.26 12.30 -27.11
C GLU A 13 -6.41 11.64 -26.35
N ILE A 14 -7.48 11.27 -27.06
CA ILE A 14 -8.65 10.60 -26.46
C ILE A 14 -8.28 9.19 -26.00
N ARG A 15 -7.46 8.47 -26.77
CA ARG A 15 -7.01 7.13 -26.37
C ARG A 15 -6.13 7.15 -25.13
N ILE A 16 -5.26 8.15 -25.01
CA ILE A 16 -4.43 8.38 -23.81
C ILE A 16 -5.34 8.64 -22.60
N GLN A 17 -6.29 9.58 -22.72
CA GLN A 17 -7.24 9.88 -21.66
C GLN A 17 -8.04 8.64 -21.23
N ILE A 18 -8.47 7.81 -22.19
CA ILE A 18 -9.14 6.54 -21.88
C ILE A 18 -8.22 5.65 -21.05
N TRP A 19 -6.96 5.45 -21.47
CA TRP A 19 -6.02 4.63 -20.69
C TRP A 19 -5.75 5.20 -19.29
N GLU A 20 -5.66 6.51 -19.14
CA GLU A 20 -5.49 7.15 -17.82
C GLU A 20 -6.73 6.94 -16.93
N CYS A 21 -7.94 7.06 -17.47
CA CYS A 21 -9.18 6.86 -16.72
C CYS A 21 -9.37 5.40 -16.24
N PHE A 22 -8.89 4.42 -17.00
CA PHE A 22 -9.01 2.99 -16.63
C PHE A 22 -7.91 2.53 -15.65
N ALA A 23 -7.02 3.41 -15.23
CA ALA A 23 -6.04 3.09 -14.19
C ALA A 23 -6.58 3.29 -12.76
N ASP A 24 -7.78 3.86 -12.62
CA ASP A 24 -8.32 4.36 -11.34
C ASP A 24 -9.07 3.29 -10.53
N GLU A 25 -8.46 2.12 -10.36
CA GLU A 25 -8.95 1.11 -9.42
C GLU A 25 -8.20 1.32 -8.09
N ASN A 26 -8.90 1.79 -7.04
CA ASN A 26 -8.42 1.82 -5.63
C ASN A 26 -8.22 0.40 -5.10
N ARG A 27 -7.38 -0.38 -5.77
CA ARG A 27 -7.12 -1.77 -5.47
C ARG A 27 -6.14 -1.85 -4.31
N VAL A 28 -6.30 -2.90 -3.54
CA VAL A 28 -5.38 -3.23 -2.46
C VAL A 28 -4.26 -4.10 -3.02
N LEU A 29 -3.09 -3.51 -3.19
CA LEU A 29 -1.90 -4.18 -3.69
C LEU A 29 -1.14 -4.82 -2.52
N LYS A 30 -1.29 -6.14 -2.35
CA LYS A 30 -0.61 -6.88 -1.29
C LYS A 30 0.84 -7.14 -1.69
N ILE A 31 1.79 -6.69 -0.89
CA ILE A 31 3.22 -6.89 -1.12
C ILE A 31 3.76 -7.84 -0.05
N ARG A 32 4.49 -8.84 -0.51
CA ARG A 32 5.15 -9.85 0.31
C ARG A 32 6.61 -9.94 -0.09
N LYS A 33 7.46 -10.44 0.80
CA LYS A 33 8.87 -10.69 0.51
C LYS A 33 9.22 -12.13 0.84
N LEU A 34 9.77 -12.86 -0.12
CA LEU A 34 10.30 -14.21 0.08
C LEU A 34 11.81 -14.13 0.29
N HIS A 35 12.31 -14.74 1.37
CA HIS A 35 13.74 -14.91 1.69
C HIS A 35 14.60 -13.64 1.47
N LEU A 36 14.23 -12.53 2.14
CA LEU A 36 14.99 -11.27 2.23
C LEU A 36 15.39 -10.59 0.91
N LYS A 37 15.00 -11.11 -0.26
CA LYS A 37 15.49 -10.60 -1.55
C LYS A 37 14.45 -10.44 -2.63
N GLU A 38 13.28 -11.07 -2.51
CA GLU A 38 12.33 -11.10 -3.62
C GLU A 38 10.93 -10.66 -3.19
N TYR A 39 10.57 -9.45 -3.61
CA TYR A 39 9.21 -8.98 -3.49
C TYR A 39 8.29 -9.70 -4.48
N TRP A 40 7.10 -10.04 -4.02
CA TRP A 40 6.04 -10.60 -4.86
C TRP A 40 4.68 -10.13 -4.37
N SER A 41 3.68 -10.22 -5.25
CA SER A 41 2.30 -9.87 -4.93
C SER A 41 1.36 -10.99 -5.36
N PRO A 42 0.45 -11.44 -4.48
CA PRO A 42 -0.67 -12.30 -4.89
C PRO A 42 -1.75 -11.51 -5.63
N THR A 43 -1.74 -10.17 -5.59
CA THR A 43 -2.73 -9.34 -6.26
C THR A 43 -2.60 -9.49 -7.78
N PRO A 44 -3.71 -9.75 -8.50
CA PRO A 44 -3.68 -9.83 -9.95
C PRO A 44 -3.07 -8.60 -10.62
N VAL A 45 -2.32 -8.84 -11.69
CA VAL A 45 -1.76 -7.77 -12.53
C VAL A 45 -2.90 -6.98 -13.19
N PRO A 46 -2.87 -5.63 -13.17
CA PRO A 46 -3.94 -4.82 -13.74
C PRO A 46 -4.19 -5.17 -15.20
N ALA A 47 -5.46 -5.34 -15.56
CA ALA A 47 -5.86 -5.70 -16.92
C ALA A 47 -5.31 -4.70 -17.96
N ILE A 48 -5.28 -3.41 -17.60
CA ILE A 48 -4.77 -2.34 -18.45
C ILE A 48 -3.32 -2.56 -18.88
N THR A 49 -2.44 -3.01 -17.97
CA THR A 49 -1.03 -3.31 -18.30
C THR A 49 -0.87 -4.49 -19.26
N ARG A 50 -1.90 -5.34 -19.37
CA ARG A 50 -1.91 -6.53 -20.24
C ARG A 50 -2.67 -6.32 -21.54
N ALA A 51 -3.46 -5.27 -21.68
CA ALA A 51 -4.32 -5.02 -22.83
C ALA A 51 -3.54 -4.93 -24.16
N CYS A 52 -2.59 -3.99 -24.28
CA CYS A 52 -1.77 -3.81 -25.48
C CYS A 52 -0.49 -3.00 -25.19
N ARG A 53 0.36 -2.80 -26.21
CA ARG A 53 1.59 -2.01 -26.09
C ARG A 53 1.31 -0.53 -25.81
N GLU A 54 0.27 0.01 -26.44
CA GLU A 54 -0.14 1.40 -26.27
C GLU A 54 -0.61 1.67 -24.84
N SER A 55 -1.45 0.80 -24.31
CA SER A 55 -1.90 0.87 -22.92
C SER A 55 -0.72 0.93 -21.94
N ARG A 56 0.27 0.04 -22.07
CA ARG A 56 1.47 0.06 -21.23
C ARG A 56 2.32 1.32 -21.35
N LYS A 57 2.21 2.03 -22.47
CA LYS A 57 2.96 3.27 -22.71
C LYS A 57 2.28 4.46 -22.05
N TYR A 58 0.95 4.42 -21.92
CA TYR A 58 0.14 5.58 -21.52
C TYR A 58 -0.63 5.40 -20.21
N CYS A 59 -0.66 4.20 -19.61
CA CYS A 59 -1.20 4.01 -18.26
C CYS A 59 -0.24 4.55 -17.19
N SER A 60 -0.77 4.88 -16.01
CA SER A 60 -0.02 5.36 -14.85
C SER A 60 0.84 4.29 -14.17
N TYR A 61 0.54 3.01 -14.37
CA TYR A 61 1.26 1.91 -13.73
C TYR A 61 2.74 1.85 -14.10
N THR A 62 3.60 1.79 -13.08
CA THR A 62 5.05 1.63 -13.21
C THR A 62 5.52 0.29 -12.67
N LYS A 63 6.69 -0.17 -13.10
CA LYS A 63 7.31 -1.41 -12.61
C LYS A 63 8.16 -1.10 -11.38
N ARG A 64 7.81 -1.66 -10.23
CA ARG A 64 8.48 -1.42 -8.94
C ARG A 64 8.75 -2.72 -8.19
N PHE A 65 9.45 -2.62 -7.07
CA PHE A 65 9.80 -3.77 -6.23
C PHE A 65 10.56 -4.85 -7.02
N ALA A 66 11.42 -4.41 -7.96
CA ALA A 66 12.20 -5.31 -8.79
C ALA A 66 13.48 -5.71 -8.05
N ALA A 67 13.80 -6.99 -8.02
CA ALA A 67 15.08 -7.45 -7.51
C ALA A 67 16.18 -7.23 -8.56
N ASP A 68 17.36 -6.78 -8.12
CA ASP A 68 18.51 -6.52 -9.00
C ASP A 68 18.79 -7.71 -9.91
N GLY A 69 18.76 -7.46 -11.23
CA GLY A 69 19.04 -8.45 -12.26
C GLY A 69 17.93 -9.50 -12.51
N LYS A 70 16.76 -9.40 -11.86
CA LYS A 70 15.62 -10.32 -12.10
C LYS A 70 14.49 -9.65 -12.89
N LEU A 71 13.80 -10.44 -13.72
CA LEU A 71 12.62 -10.02 -14.50
C LEU A 71 11.33 -9.89 -13.68
N LYS A 72 11.38 -10.09 -12.36
CA LYS A 72 10.21 -10.05 -11.49
C LYS A 72 10.05 -8.65 -10.93
N TYR A 73 8.93 -8.03 -11.25
CA TYR A 73 8.53 -6.70 -10.80
C TYR A 73 7.03 -6.72 -10.52
N ILE A 74 6.59 -5.76 -9.74
CA ILE A 74 5.18 -5.54 -9.43
C ILE A 74 4.74 -4.29 -10.20
N TRP A 75 3.57 -4.34 -10.84
CA TRP A 75 2.96 -3.14 -11.43
C TRP A 75 2.28 -2.36 -10.31
N VAL A 76 2.64 -1.08 -10.18
CA VAL A 76 2.20 -0.21 -9.08
C VAL A 76 1.80 1.14 -9.65
N ASP A 77 0.65 1.64 -9.22
CA ASP A 77 0.28 3.04 -9.34
C ASP A 77 0.21 3.66 -7.94
N PHE A 78 1.25 4.39 -7.54
CA PHE A 78 1.32 5.01 -6.22
C PHE A 78 0.27 6.10 -5.98
N LYS A 79 -0.42 6.57 -7.04
CA LYS A 79 -1.48 7.55 -6.92
C LYS A 79 -2.78 6.93 -6.39
N SER A 80 -3.13 5.74 -6.85
CA SER A 80 -4.44 5.12 -6.56
C SER A 80 -4.33 3.79 -5.81
N ASP A 81 -3.23 3.03 -5.96
CA ASP A 81 -3.06 1.75 -5.27
C ASP A 81 -2.88 1.96 -3.76
N ILE A 82 -3.61 1.18 -2.96
CA ILE A 82 -3.38 1.05 -1.52
C ILE A 82 -2.35 -0.07 -1.34
N ILE A 83 -1.15 0.30 -0.91
CA ILE A 83 -0.06 -0.64 -0.70
C ILE A 83 -0.27 -1.34 0.64
N GLN A 84 -0.58 -2.63 0.61
CA GLN A 84 -0.74 -3.45 1.81
C GLN A 84 0.50 -4.32 2.04
N MET A 85 1.09 -4.23 3.22
CA MET A 85 2.20 -5.10 3.61
C MET A 85 2.26 -5.31 5.12
N HIS A 86 3.03 -6.31 5.55
CA HIS A 86 3.22 -6.60 6.96
C HIS A 86 4.12 -5.56 7.65
N GLY A 87 3.91 -5.30 8.94
CA GLY A 87 4.67 -4.31 9.71
C GLY A 87 6.20 -4.50 9.66
N SER A 88 6.66 -5.75 9.78
CA SER A 88 8.08 -6.08 9.61
C SER A 88 8.62 -5.78 8.21
N LEU A 89 7.82 -5.93 7.15
CA LEU A 89 8.23 -5.63 5.77
C LEU A 89 8.33 -4.13 5.51
N VAL A 90 7.41 -3.33 6.05
CA VAL A 90 7.54 -1.86 5.97
C VAL A 90 8.82 -1.40 6.69
N SER A 91 9.10 -2.02 7.85
CA SER A 91 10.31 -1.75 8.62
C SER A 91 11.59 -1.99 7.82
N GLU A 92 11.63 -3.10 7.09
CA GLU A 92 12.73 -3.48 6.21
C GLU A 92 12.86 -2.51 5.02
N LEU A 93 11.73 -2.15 4.38
CA LEU A 93 11.71 -1.23 3.25
C LEU A 93 12.33 0.15 3.60
N VAL A 94 12.05 0.66 4.80
CA VAL A 94 12.63 1.91 5.30
C VAL A 94 14.13 1.77 5.61
N GLU A 95 14.53 0.66 6.27
CA GLU A 95 15.94 0.40 6.61
C GLU A 95 16.81 0.21 5.36
N GLU A 96 16.28 -0.47 4.34
CA GLU A 96 16.92 -0.68 3.04
C GLU A 96 16.97 0.61 2.18
N LYS A 97 16.31 1.69 2.61
CA LYS A 97 16.13 2.93 1.84
C LYS A 97 15.53 2.66 0.46
N GLY A 98 14.48 1.83 0.42
CA GLY A 98 13.76 1.52 -0.81
C GLY A 98 13.28 2.79 -1.50
N LEU A 99 13.45 2.87 -2.83
CA LEU A 99 13.06 4.04 -3.61
C LEU A 99 11.54 4.31 -3.50
N GLU A 100 10.78 3.23 -3.35
CA GLU A 100 9.33 3.22 -3.21
C GLU A 100 8.84 4.00 -1.98
N VAL A 101 9.64 4.11 -0.91
CA VAL A 101 9.27 4.83 0.32
C VAL A 101 8.84 6.27 0.04
N SER A 102 9.50 6.93 -0.91
CA SER A 102 9.22 8.32 -1.26
C SER A 102 7.97 8.52 -2.10
N GLU A 103 7.41 7.44 -2.65
CA GLU A 103 6.28 7.50 -3.59
C GLU A 103 4.98 6.96 -3.00
N ILE A 104 5.05 6.07 -2.00
CA ILE A 104 3.87 5.48 -1.37
C ILE A 104 3.00 6.56 -0.71
N ARG A 105 1.75 6.65 -1.16
CA ARG A 105 0.73 7.59 -0.65
C ARG A 105 -0.29 6.93 0.26
N HIS A 106 -0.72 5.73 -0.09
CA HIS A 106 -1.74 4.99 0.65
C HIS A 106 -1.12 3.71 1.17
N LEU A 107 -0.88 3.64 2.48
CA LEU A 107 -0.26 2.49 3.13
C LEU A 107 -1.28 1.78 4.02
N ARG A 108 -1.29 0.46 3.92
CA ARG A 108 -2.07 -0.44 4.77
C ARG A 108 -1.11 -1.42 5.44
N VAL A 109 -1.13 -1.46 6.76
CA VAL A 109 -0.21 -2.28 7.54
C VAL A 109 -0.97 -3.40 8.23
N ASP A 110 -0.58 -4.63 7.89
CA ASP A 110 -1.00 -5.82 8.60
C ASP A 110 -0.05 -6.07 9.78
N LEU A 111 -0.60 -6.24 10.97
CA LEU A 111 0.17 -6.60 12.17
C LEU A 111 -0.02 -8.05 12.58
N ILE A 112 -0.86 -8.78 11.84
CA ILE A 112 -1.06 -10.20 12.01
C ILE A 112 -0.64 -10.85 10.71
N ASP A 113 0.36 -11.73 10.77
CA ASP A 113 0.81 -12.48 9.61
C ASP A 113 -0.14 -13.64 9.25
N GLU A 114 0.18 -14.37 8.18
CA GLU A 114 -0.65 -15.51 7.74
C GLU A 114 -0.65 -16.68 8.72
N ASP A 115 0.37 -16.77 9.58
CA ASP A 115 0.52 -17.81 10.61
C ASP A 115 -0.15 -17.40 11.94
N GLY A 116 -0.73 -16.19 12.01
CA GLY A 116 -1.42 -15.66 13.18
C GLY A 116 -0.50 -15.00 14.21
N TRP A 117 0.76 -14.72 13.87
CA TRP A 117 1.67 -13.99 14.75
C TRP A 117 1.28 -12.53 14.84
N ASP A 118 1.11 -12.07 16.07
CA ASP A 118 0.66 -10.72 16.41
C ASP A 118 1.87 -9.80 16.71
N GLU A 119 2.09 -8.82 15.84
CA GLU A 119 3.11 -7.79 15.94
C GLU A 119 2.61 -6.49 16.60
N HIS A 120 1.44 -6.45 17.25
CA HIS A 120 0.90 -5.19 17.82
C HIS A 120 1.85 -4.52 18.81
N LEU A 121 2.50 -5.29 19.69
CA LEU A 121 3.49 -4.73 20.61
C LEU A 121 4.71 -4.16 19.87
N TRP A 122 5.12 -4.81 18.79
CA TRP A 122 6.24 -4.36 17.95
C TRP A 122 5.87 -3.14 17.11
N PHE A 123 4.61 -3.00 16.72
CA PHE A 123 4.13 -1.86 15.96
C PHE A 123 4.45 -0.54 16.66
N TYR A 124 4.08 -0.41 17.94
CA TYR A 124 4.28 0.83 18.68
C TYR A 124 5.75 1.15 18.93
N HIS A 125 6.57 0.13 19.20
CA HIS A 125 7.97 0.35 19.55
C HIS A 125 8.92 0.39 18.35
N ARG A 126 8.54 -0.17 17.20
CA ARG A 126 9.45 -0.39 16.06
C ARG A 126 8.95 0.19 14.74
N PHE A 127 7.64 0.29 14.57
CA PHE A 127 7.06 0.62 13.28
C PHE A 127 6.46 2.03 13.23
N ALA A 128 5.78 2.46 14.29
CA ALA A 128 5.08 3.74 14.32
C ALA A 128 5.99 4.94 14.00
N PHE A 129 7.24 4.96 14.45
CA PHE A 129 8.18 6.04 14.11
C PHE A 129 8.69 5.95 12.66
N LYS A 130 8.58 4.78 12.02
CA LYS A 130 9.09 4.59 10.66
C LYS A 130 8.17 5.18 9.61
N THR A 131 6.89 5.39 9.92
CA THR A 131 5.94 6.04 9.00
C THR A 131 6.31 7.48 8.68
N GLU A 132 7.09 8.15 9.53
CA GLU A 132 7.68 9.47 9.25
C GLU A 132 8.61 9.47 8.03
N ASN A 133 9.17 8.31 7.66
CA ASN A 133 10.07 8.21 6.52
C ASN A 133 9.33 8.20 5.18
N PHE A 134 8.00 8.21 5.15
CA PHE A 134 7.18 8.22 3.94
C PHE A 134 6.71 9.65 3.62
N PRO A 135 7.51 10.46 2.89
CA PRO A 135 7.21 11.88 2.69
C PRO A 135 5.95 12.16 1.86
N ALA A 136 5.49 11.18 1.08
CA ALA A 136 4.29 11.31 0.24
C ALA A 136 3.05 10.66 0.86
N LEU A 137 3.13 10.15 2.09
CA LEU A 137 2.03 9.42 2.71
C LEU A 137 0.84 10.34 2.98
N GLN A 138 -0.31 9.95 2.46
CA GLN A 138 -1.60 10.63 2.56
C GLN A 138 -2.59 9.84 3.40
N SER A 139 -2.52 8.51 3.42
CA SER A 139 -3.40 7.70 4.28
C SER A 139 -2.69 6.49 4.86
N LEU A 140 -3.03 6.15 6.10
CA LEU A 140 -2.48 5.00 6.81
C LEU A 140 -3.61 4.18 7.45
N SER A 141 -3.82 2.95 6.98
CA SER A 141 -4.71 2.00 7.65
C SER A 141 -3.91 0.94 8.39
N VAL A 142 -4.21 0.68 9.65
CA VAL A 142 -3.52 -0.33 10.47
C VAL A 142 -4.52 -1.38 10.92
N PHE A 143 -4.28 -2.64 10.56
CA PHE A 143 -5.14 -3.75 10.98
C PHE A 143 -4.73 -4.24 12.36
N ILE A 144 -5.67 -4.14 13.30
CA ILE A 144 -5.47 -4.46 14.71
C ILE A 144 -6.41 -5.60 15.13
N ASN A 145 -5.92 -6.52 15.96
CA ASN A 145 -6.72 -7.53 16.64
C ASN A 145 -7.67 -6.85 17.64
N LYS A 146 -8.91 -7.32 17.72
CA LYS A 146 -9.93 -6.85 18.67
C LYS A 146 -9.43 -6.66 20.11
N VAL A 147 -8.55 -7.54 20.61
CA VAL A 147 -7.98 -7.40 21.98
C VAL A 147 -7.08 -6.17 22.11
N ALA A 148 -6.35 -5.83 21.06
CA ALA A 148 -5.52 -4.63 21.01
C ALA A 148 -6.35 -3.36 20.78
N VAL A 149 -7.51 -3.44 20.13
CA VAL A 149 -8.50 -2.33 20.05
C VAL A 149 -9.07 -2.01 21.43
N GLU A 150 -9.40 -3.02 22.22
CA GLU A 150 -9.87 -2.85 23.61
C GLU A 150 -8.79 -2.22 24.51
N TRP A 151 -7.53 -2.62 24.32
CA TRP A 151 -6.38 -1.97 24.97
C TRP A 151 -6.20 -0.51 24.53
N LEU A 152 -6.30 -0.23 23.22
CA LEU A 152 -6.20 1.13 22.68
C LEU A 152 -7.25 2.03 23.31
N HIS A 153 -8.50 1.54 23.38
CA HIS A 153 -9.63 2.22 23.98
C HIS A 153 -9.45 2.40 25.49
N PHE A 154 -8.91 1.40 26.20
CA PHE A 154 -8.61 1.51 27.62
C PHE A 154 -7.61 2.64 27.89
N VAL A 155 -6.49 2.67 27.17
CA VAL A 155 -5.44 3.68 27.36
C VAL A 155 -5.92 5.08 26.96
N THR A 156 -6.77 5.22 25.93
CA THR A 156 -7.37 6.51 25.54
C THR A 156 -8.43 7.04 26.49
N THR A 157 -9.05 6.17 27.31
CA THR A 157 -10.13 6.56 28.24
C THR A 157 -9.60 6.90 29.63
N THR A 158 -8.49 6.30 30.07
CA THR A 158 -7.91 6.53 31.41
C THR A 158 -7.02 7.77 31.53
N ASP A 159 -6.62 8.37 30.41
CA ASP A 159 -5.83 9.60 30.37
C ASP A 159 -6.56 10.60 29.45
N PRO A 160 -6.96 11.82 29.91
CA PRO A 160 -7.73 12.77 29.09
C PRO A 160 -6.88 13.42 27.98
N LYS A 161 -5.57 13.24 28.06
CA LYS A 161 -4.69 13.33 26.91
C LYS A 161 -4.81 12.01 26.16
N PRO A 162 -5.15 11.97 24.86
CA PRO A 162 -4.95 10.72 24.14
C PRO A 162 -3.52 10.25 24.45
N PRO A 163 -3.26 8.94 24.63
CA PRO A 163 -1.90 8.42 24.70
C PRO A 163 -1.04 8.88 23.49
N PHE A 164 -1.72 9.41 22.47
CA PHE A 164 -1.25 10.02 21.23
C PHE A 164 -1.10 11.55 21.24
N SER A 165 -1.47 12.28 22.31
CA SER A 165 -1.47 13.77 22.36
C SER A 165 -0.09 14.43 22.31
N GLY A 166 0.96 13.65 22.54
CA GLY A 166 2.34 14.12 22.43
C GLY A 166 3.04 13.65 21.16
N ILE A 167 2.36 12.91 20.29
CA ILE A 167 3.06 12.14 19.26
C ILE A 167 2.37 12.14 17.90
N TYR A 168 2.74 13.16 17.12
CA TYR A 168 2.47 13.30 15.70
C TYR A 168 3.43 12.37 14.92
N TRP A 169 3.16 11.06 14.90
CA TRP A 169 4.06 10.03 14.32
C TRP A 169 3.92 9.80 12.80
N VAL A 170 3.00 10.50 12.12
CA VAL A 170 2.65 10.21 10.72
C VAL A 170 2.53 11.53 9.95
N PRO A 171 3.09 11.62 8.73
CA PRO A 171 3.02 12.85 7.94
C PRO A 171 1.63 13.15 7.36
N CYS A 172 0.64 12.26 7.57
CA CYS A 172 -0.75 12.46 7.18
C CYS A 172 -1.63 12.97 8.35
N SER A 173 -2.78 13.56 8.01
CA SER A 173 -3.67 14.14 9.01
C SER A 173 -4.29 13.05 9.91
N PRO A 174 -4.65 13.34 11.17
CA PRO A 174 -5.27 12.36 12.06
C PRO A 174 -6.55 11.71 11.51
N GLU A 175 -7.28 12.43 10.65
CA GLU A 175 -8.50 11.96 9.97
C GLU A 175 -8.22 10.91 8.88
N GLU A 176 -6.97 10.79 8.43
CA GLU A 176 -6.53 9.88 7.37
C GLU A 176 -5.88 8.60 7.94
N ILE A 177 -5.93 8.44 9.26
CA ILE A 177 -5.45 7.26 9.99
C ILE A 177 -6.66 6.44 10.43
N GLU A 178 -6.72 5.19 9.97
CA GLU A 178 -7.81 4.26 10.32
C GLU A 178 -7.27 3.01 10.99
N PHE A 179 -7.85 2.66 12.14
CA PHE A 179 -7.63 1.37 12.80
C PHE A 179 -8.77 0.43 12.45
N VAL A 180 -8.47 -0.64 11.74
CA VAL A 180 -9.46 -1.58 11.23
C VAL A 180 -9.39 -2.90 11.99
N ASP A 181 -10.52 -3.39 12.47
CA ASP A 181 -10.61 -4.72 13.09
C ASP A 181 -10.32 -5.80 12.04
N ASP A 182 -9.44 -6.74 12.37
CA ASP A 182 -9.02 -7.84 11.50
C ASP A 182 -10.20 -8.68 10.96
N LYS A 183 -11.33 -8.74 11.69
CA LYS A 183 -12.56 -9.42 11.23
C LYS A 183 -13.26 -8.77 10.03
N SER A 184 -12.85 -7.57 9.64
CA SER A 184 -13.39 -6.81 8.51
C SER A 184 -12.73 -7.17 7.17
N ARG A 185 -11.86 -8.20 7.14
CA ARG A 185 -11.06 -8.60 5.98
C ARG A 185 -11.83 -9.34 4.86
N GLU A 186 -13.15 -9.49 4.97
CA GLU A 186 -14.02 -10.11 3.94
C GLU A 186 -14.52 -9.13 2.88
#